data_AF-C5E0W8-F1
#
_entry.id   AF-C5E0W8-F1
#
_cell.length_a   1.000
_cell.length_b   1.000
_cell.length_c   1.000
_cell.angle_alpha   90.00
_cell.angle_beta   90.00
_cell.angle_gamma   90.00
#
_symmetry.space_group_name_H-M   'P 1'
#
loop_
_entity.id
_entity.type
_entity.pdbx_description
1 polymer ?
#
loop_
_entity_poly.entity_id
_entity_poly.type
_entity_poly.pdbx_seq_one_letter_code
_entity_poly.pdbx_strand_id
1 'polypeptide(L)'
;METNTLIATNNSGSLAHDVGPLKNWLLKSGIGEMQLIHLPSFKRVLVVTESKEAASQLMSKKGDLGDIRLRYTLTDTEGALVNPDEEMGRLQVPPHKRTFLISPPTSPPPEFDYSRCEEPPDRVGPTDLSGETDFEESETDNEGQRTLLSSSAGTITIKPAETLRDRKQEPLPHTALPPKSIFDEE
;
A
#
# COMPACT_ATOMS: atom_id res chain seq x y z
N MET A 1 -4.44 24.79 0.56
CA MET A 1 -4.08 23.98 -0.62
C MET A 1 -5.38 23.60 -1.29
N GLU A 2 -5.58 24.05 -2.52
CA GLU A 2 -6.79 23.79 -3.30
C GLU A 2 -6.50 22.62 -4.25
N THR A 3 -7.45 21.69 -4.33
CA THR A 3 -7.38 20.51 -5.19
C THR A 3 -8.66 20.36 -5.98
N ASN A 4 -8.64 19.57 -7.05
CA ASN A 4 -9.82 19.24 -7.86
C ASN A 4 -10.78 18.26 -7.17
N THR A 5 -10.49 17.84 -5.94
CA THR A 5 -11.27 16.82 -5.24
C THR A 5 -11.66 17.28 -3.84
N LEU A 6 -12.94 17.15 -3.53
CA LEU A 6 -13.53 17.51 -2.25
C LEU A 6 -13.98 16.26 -1.50
N ILE A 7 -13.78 16.26 -0.19
CA ILE A 7 -14.27 15.27 0.75
C ILE A 7 -15.49 15.87 1.45
N ALA A 8 -16.65 15.27 1.22
CA ALA A 8 -17.87 15.55 1.96
C ALA A 8 -18.00 14.59 3.15
N THR A 9 -18.23 15.16 4.32
CA THR A 9 -18.41 14.44 5.59
C THR A 9 -19.62 15.00 6.33
N ASN A 10 -20.33 14.17 7.08
CA ASN A 10 -21.44 14.62 7.92
C ASN A 10 -21.20 14.15 9.36
N ASN A 11 -21.38 15.05 10.34
CA ASN A 11 -21.24 14.75 11.76
C ASN A 11 -22.24 13.67 12.24
N SER A 12 -23.43 13.62 11.64
CA SER A 12 -24.47 12.64 11.97
C SER A 12 -24.27 11.27 11.31
N GLY A 13 -23.32 11.15 10.37
CA GLY A 13 -23.13 9.93 9.59
C GLY A 13 -24.23 9.63 8.57
N SER A 14 -25.24 10.50 8.41
CA SER A 14 -26.35 10.26 7.46
C SER A 14 -25.88 10.10 6.01
N LEU A 15 -24.74 10.70 5.68
CA LEU A 15 -24.14 10.67 4.34
C LEU A 15 -23.76 9.25 3.88
N ALA A 16 -23.63 8.29 4.80
CA ALA A 16 -23.36 6.89 4.49
C ALA A 16 -24.59 6.16 3.94
N HIS A 17 -25.80 6.67 4.21
CA HIS A 17 -27.06 6.06 3.84
C HIS A 17 -27.81 6.86 2.78
N ASP A 18 -27.71 8.19 2.86
CA ASP A 18 -28.37 9.10 1.92
C ASP A 18 -27.41 10.18 1.42
N VAL A 19 -27.09 10.08 0.13
CA VAL A 19 -26.27 11.06 -0.61
C VAL A 19 -27.16 12.07 -1.36
N GLY A 20 -28.48 11.90 -1.33
CA GLY A 20 -29.46 12.72 -2.04
C GLY A 20 -29.32 14.22 -1.80
N PRO A 21 -29.21 14.71 -0.54
CA PRO A 21 -29.05 16.13 -0.26
C PRO A 21 -27.79 16.72 -0.90
N LEU A 22 -26.66 16.00 -0.82
CA LEU A 22 -25.40 16.42 -1.43
C LEU A 22 -25.52 16.43 -2.96
N LYS A 23 -26.05 15.37 -3.56
CA LYS A 23 -26.24 15.27 -5.01
C LYS A 23 -27.13 16.39 -5.55
N ASN A 24 -28.25 16.68 -4.88
CA ASN A 24 -29.17 17.74 -5.26
C ASN A 24 -28.52 19.12 -5.17
N TRP A 25 -27.71 19.36 -4.14
CA TRP A 25 -26.95 20.61 -4.03
C TRP A 25 -25.90 20.73 -5.14
N LEU A 26 -25.16 19.67 -5.43
CA LEU A 26 -24.17 19.66 -6.52
C LEU A 26 -24.82 19.96 -7.88
N LEU A 27 -25.98 19.35 -8.18
CA LEU A 27 -26.72 19.63 -9.40
C LEU A 27 -27.21 21.09 -9.48
N LYS A 28 -27.67 21.66 -8.36
CA LYS A 28 -28.09 23.07 -8.28
C LYS A 28 -26.92 24.04 -8.41
N SER A 29 -25.71 23.61 -8.07
CA SER A 29 -24.53 24.47 -8.11
C SER A 29 -24.16 24.92 -9.53
N GLY A 30 -24.56 24.14 -10.55
CA GLY A 30 -24.35 24.40 -11.97
C GLY A 30 -22.89 24.27 -12.42
N ILE A 31 -22.06 23.59 -11.62
CA ILE A 31 -20.61 23.50 -11.85
C ILE A 31 -20.31 22.24 -12.65
N GLY A 32 -20.19 22.37 -13.97
CA GLY A 32 -19.59 21.36 -14.87
C GLY A 32 -19.97 19.89 -14.67
N GLU A 33 -19.12 19.00 -15.17
CA GLU A 33 -19.20 17.58 -14.91
C GLU A 33 -18.48 17.21 -13.61
N MET A 34 -19.07 16.30 -12.85
CA MET A 34 -18.51 15.84 -11.57
C MET A 34 -18.73 14.35 -11.38
N GLN A 35 -17.78 13.70 -10.73
CA GLN A 35 -17.93 12.34 -10.26
C GLN A 35 -18.17 12.30 -8.76
N LEU A 36 -19.14 11.48 -8.36
CA LEU A 36 -19.46 11.23 -6.96
C LEU A 36 -19.06 9.82 -6.57
N ILE A 37 -18.09 9.68 -5.66
CA ILE A 37 -17.64 8.39 -5.14
C ILE A 37 -18.17 8.23 -3.72
N HIS A 38 -19.17 7.38 -3.56
CA HIS A 38 -19.77 7.10 -2.26
C HIS A 38 -18.96 6.03 -1.51
N LEU A 39 -18.46 6.37 -0.33
CA LEU A 39 -17.66 5.49 0.53
C LEU A 39 -18.38 5.24 1.87
N PRO A 40 -19.42 4.39 1.89
CA PRO A 40 -20.30 4.23 3.06
C PRO A 40 -19.54 3.74 4.30
N SER A 41 -18.61 2.80 4.15
CA SER A 41 -17.78 2.27 5.25
C SER A 41 -16.94 3.36 5.94
N PHE A 42 -16.56 4.40 5.20
CA PHE A 42 -15.79 5.51 5.72
C PHE A 42 -16.66 6.69 6.18
N LYS A 43 -17.97 6.63 5.92
CA LYS A 43 -18.95 7.71 6.13
C LYS A 43 -18.56 9.00 5.40
N ARG A 44 -18.04 8.86 4.18
CA ARG A 44 -17.56 9.98 3.35
C ARG A 44 -18.05 9.82 1.92
N VAL A 45 -18.11 10.95 1.23
CA VAL A 45 -18.32 11.00 -0.22
C VAL A 45 -17.21 11.84 -0.81
N LEU A 46 -16.57 11.35 -1.87
CA LEU A 46 -15.64 12.16 -2.67
C LEU A 46 -16.39 12.80 -3.82
N VAL A 47 -16.10 14.07 -4.05
CA VAL A 47 -16.59 14.85 -5.19
C VAL A 47 -15.36 15.22 -6.02
N VAL A 48 -15.24 14.61 -7.19
CA VAL A 48 -14.15 14.91 -8.14
C VAL A 48 -14.71 15.86 -9.19
N THR A 49 -14.05 17.00 -9.38
CA THR A 49 -14.38 17.99 -10.41
C THR A 49 -13.35 17.96 -11.53
N GLU A 50 -13.74 18.46 -12.70
CA GLU A 50 -12.86 18.61 -13.87
C GLU A 50 -11.63 19.50 -13.58
N SER A 51 -11.80 20.57 -12.78
CA SER A 51 -10.74 21.55 -12.52
C SER A 51 -10.69 21.98 -11.06
N LYS A 52 -9.56 22.62 -10.67
CA LYS A 52 -9.39 23.22 -9.34
C LYS A 52 -10.30 24.42 -9.15
N GLU A 53 -10.52 25.21 -10.20
CA GLU A 53 -11.42 26.36 -10.14
C GLU A 53 -12.85 25.91 -9.84
N ALA A 54 -13.31 24.82 -10.45
CA ALA A 54 -14.62 24.23 -10.18
C ALA A 54 -14.78 23.81 -8.71
N ALA A 55 -13.77 23.13 -8.14
CA ALA A 55 -13.75 22.77 -6.73
C ALA A 55 -13.73 24.01 -5.81
N SER A 56 -12.99 25.05 -6.18
CA SER A 56 -12.92 26.31 -5.44
C SER A 56 -14.25 27.06 -5.42
N GLN A 57 -14.95 27.09 -6.57
CA GLN A 57 -16.31 27.62 -6.67
C GLN A 57 -17.30 26.84 -5.79
N LEU A 58 -17.25 25.50 -5.79
CA LEU A 58 -18.07 24.69 -4.89
C LEU A 58 -17.80 25.01 -3.42
N MET A 59 -16.52 25.14 -3.06
CA MET A 59 -16.12 25.47 -1.69
C MET A 59 -16.59 26.86 -1.24
N SER A 60 -16.67 27.83 -2.16
CA SER A 60 -17.25 29.16 -1.86
C SER A 60 -18.76 29.10 -1.59
N LYS A 61 -19.48 28.18 -2.24
CA LYS A 61 -20.94 27.99 -2.10
C LYS A 61 -21.33 27.07 -0.94
N LYS A 62 -20.36 26.59 -0.14
CA LYS A 62 -20.60 25.60 0.93
C LYS A 62 -21.60 26.05 2.00
N GLY A 63 -21.86 27.36 2.12
CA GLY A 63 -22.75 27.93 3.14
C GLY A 63 -24.17 27.37 3.08
N ASP A 64 -24.59 26.91 1.90
CA ASP A 64 -25.92 26.34 1.67
C ASP A 64 -26.02 24.85 2.06
N LEU A 65 -24.90 24.24 2.45
CA LEU A 65 -24.75 22.80 2.62
C LEU A 65 -24.90 22.34 4.09
N GLY A 66 -25.91 22.84 4.79
CA GLY A 66 -26.37 22.38 6.12
C GLY A 66 -25.28 21.78 7.03
N ASP A 67 -25.47 20.53 7.44
CA ASP A 67 -24.56 19.77 8.33
C ASP A 67 -23.39 19.07 7.60
N ILE A 68 -23.29 19.19 6.28
CA ILE A 68 -22.27 18.51 5.50
C ILE A 68 -21.05 19.41 5.39
N ARG A 69 -19.93 18.92 5.91
CA ARG A 69 -18.64 19.59 5.84
C ARG A 69 -17.88 19.15 4.61
N LEU A 70 -17.54 20.11 3.76
CA LEU A 70 -16.62 19.94 2.63
C LEU A 70 -15.19 20.33 3.01
N ARG A 71 -14.21 19.58 2.50
CA ARG A 71 -12.77 19.83 2.64
C ARG A 71 -12.04 19.42 1.37
N TYR A 72 -10.93 20.07 1.05
CA TYR A 72 -10.04 19.60 -0.01
C TYR A 72 -9.34 18.29 0.38
N THR A 73 -9.05 17.46 -0.62
CA THR A 73 -8.09 16.36 -0.50
C THR A 73 -6.66 16.87 -0.37
N LEU A 74 -5.73 15.95 -0.09
CA LEU A 74 -4.29 16.27 -0.04
C LEU A 74 -3.68 16.42 -1.43
N THR A 75 -4.16 15.62 -2.38
CA THR A 75 -3.66 15.54 -3.76
C THR A 75 -4.81 15.68 -4.74
N ASP A 76 -4.50 16.15 -5.93
CA ASP A 76 -5.44 16.10 -7.05
C ASP A 76 -5.70 14.65 -7.46
N THR A 77 -6.92 14.37 -7.90
CA THR A 77 -7.25 13.10 -8.52
C THR A 77 -6.89 13.20 -9.99
N GLU A 78 -5.98 12.34 -10.43
CA GLU A 78 -5.58 12.18 -11.84
C GLU A 78 -6.30 10.95 -12.44
N GLY A 79 -6.54 10.97 -13.75
CA GLY A 79 -7.13 9.84 -14.48
C GLY A 79 -8.13 10.24 -15.55
N ALA A 80 -8.73 9.24 -16.18
CA ALA A 80 -9.54 9.37 -17.41
C ALA A 80 -10.75 10.32 -17.34
N LEU A 81 -11.17 10.75 -16.14
CA LEU A 81 -12.23 11.74 -15.96
C LEU A 81 -11.73 13.18 -15.99
N VAL A 82 -10.48 13.42 -15.61
CA VAL A 82 -9.86 14.75 -15.59
C VAL A 82 -9.09 14.97 -16.89
N ASN A 83 -8.42 13.91 -17.38
CA ASN A 83 -7.71 13.89 -18.65
C ASN A 83 -8.10 12.60 -19.40
N PRO A 84 -9.16 12.61 -20.23
CA PRO A 84 -9.59 11.43 -20.99
C PRO A 84 -8.52 10.93 -21.97
N ASP A 85 -7.58 11.80 -22.34
CA ASP A 85 -6.45 11.49 -23.23
C ASP A 85 -5.18 11.01 -22.49
N GLU A 86 -5.13 11.14 -21.16
CA GLU A 86 -4.04 10.57 -20.38
C GLU A 86 -4.33 9.09 -20.12
N GLU A 87 -3.64 8.23 -20.89
CA GLU A 87 -3.42 6.86 -20.46
C GLU A 87 -2.81 6.92 -19.06
N MET A 88 -3.62 6.61 -18.04
CA MET A 88 -3.16 6.40 -16.65
C MET A 88 -1.79 5.74 -16.71
N GLY A 89 -0.81 6.27 -15.96
CA GLY A 89 0.55 5.74 -15.80
C GLY A 89 0.60 4.34 -15.16
N ARG A 90 -0.19 3.41 -15.69
CA ARG A 90 -0.06 1.98 -15.55
C ARG A 90 1.27 1.64 -16.21
N LEU A 91 2.01 0.74 -15.57
CA LEU A 91 3.24 0.19 -16.13
C LEU A 91 2.94 -0.36 -17.53
N GLN A 92 3.27 0.41 -18.57
CA GLN A 92 3.08 -0.03 -19.94
C GLN A 92 4.03 -1.20 -20.17
N VAL A 93 3.47 -2.37 -20.44
CA VAL A 93 4.29 -3.53 -20.79
C VAL A 93 4.87 -3.24 -22.19
N PRO A 94 6.20 -3.18 -22.34
CA PRO A 94 6.78 -2.91 -23.65
C PRO A 94 6.27 -3.92 -24.68
N PRO A 95 5.90 -3.49 -25.90
CA PRO A 95 5.26 -4.36 -26.90
C PRO A 95 6.11 -5.58 -27.27
N HIS A 96 7.43 -5.49 -27.09
CA HIS A 96 8.42 -6.55 -27.33
C HIS A 96 8.69 -7.43 -26.09
N LYS A 97 8.04 -7.18 -24.95
CA LYS A 97 8.10 -7.98 -23.71
C LYS A 97 6.71 -8.46 -23.28
N ARG A 98 5.89 -8.92 -24.23
CA ARG A 98 4.74 -9.78 -23.94
C ARG A 98 5.21 -11.19 -23.57
N THR A 99 6.08 -11.30 -22.58
CA THR A 99 6.20 -12.56 -21.84
C THR A 99 4.95 -12.60 -20.98
N PHE A 100 3.94 -13.36 -21.41
CA PHE A 100 2.89 -13.75 -20.49
C PHE A 100 3.61 -14.28 -19.24
N LEU A 101 3.15 -13.86 -18.06
CA LEU A 101 3.30 -14.69 -16.88
C LEU A 101 2.47 -15.93 -17.18
N ILE A 102 3.01 -16.82 -18.01
CA ILE A 102 2.61 -18.21 -18.05
C ILE A 102 2.66 -18.58 -16.59
N SER A 103 1.53 -19.03 -16.04
CA SER A 103 1.51 -19.59 -14.69
C SER A 103 2.77 -20.42 -14.49
N PRO A 104 3.37 -20.43 -13.29
CA PRO A 104 4.48 -21.33 -13.02
C PRO A 104 4.13 -22.71 -13.63
N PRO A 105 5.09 -23.36 -14.30
CA PRO A 105 4.83 -24.61 -15.01
C PRO A 105 3.98 -25.50 -14.11
N THR A 106 2.97 -26.15 -14.71
CA THR A 106 2.06 -27.08 -14.03
C THR A 106 2.81 -27.84 -12.96
N SER A 107 2.25 -27.89 -11.74
CA SER A 107 2.79 -28.62 -10.59
C SER A 107 3.53 -29.87 -11.05
N PRO A 108 4.74 -30.14 -10.54
CA PRO A 108 5.53 -31.22 -11.07
C PRO A 108 4.75 -32.54 -10.94
N PRO A 109 4.99 -33.50 -11.85
CA PRO A 109 4.17 -34.71 -11.95
C PRO A 109 4.09 -35.46 -10.61
N PRO A 110 3.05 -36.28 -10.37
CA PRO A 110 2.89 -37.02 -9.11
C PRO A 110 4.10 -37.88 -8.70
N GLU A 111 4.92 -38.26 -9.68
CA GLU A 111 6.15 -39.05 -9.53
C GLU A 111 7.39 -38.17 -9.25
N PHE A 112 7.24 -36.84 -9.17
CA PHE A 112 8.34 -35.93 -8.95
C PHE A 112 8.86 -36.01 -7.51
N ASP A 113 10.12 -36.36 -7.40
CA ASP A 113 10.80 -36.57 -6.14
C ASP A 113 11.36 -35.23 -5.59
N TYR A 114 10.54 -34.52 -4.82
CA TYR A 114 10.95 -33.27 -4.14
C TYR A 114 12.13 -33.46 -3.17
N SER A 115 12.38 -34.68 -2.70
CA SER A 115 13.48 -34.98 -1.77
C SER A 115 14.87 -34.85 -2.40
N ARG A 116 14.95 -34.75 -3.73
CA ARG A 116 16.20 -34.53 -4.47
C ARG A 116 16.52 -33.07 -4.76
N CYS A 117 15.53 -32.18 -4.66
CA CYS A 117 15.69 -30.76 -5.01
C CYS A 117 15.99 -29.88 -3.79
N GLU A 118 15.60 -30.32 -2.60
CA GLU A 118 15.95 -29.64 -1.37
C GLU A 118 17.26 -30.23 -0.85
N GLU A 119 18.38 -29.72 -1.37
CA GLU A 119 19.60 -29.77 -0.58
C GLU A 119 19.29 -29.00 0.72
N PRO A 120 19.41 -29.62 1.90
CA PRO A 120 19.17 -28.90 3.15
C PRO A 120 20.08 -27.69 3.15
N PRO A 121 19.61 -26.52 3.63
CA PRO A 121 20.45 -25.34 3.70
C PRO A 121 21.73 -25.77 4.39
N ASP A 122 22.85 -25.60 3.69
CA ASP A 122 24.17 -25.96 4.16
C ASP A 122 24.24 -25.54 5.62
N ARG A 123 24.39 -26.53 6.50
CA ARG A 123 24.55 -26.28 7.94
C ARG A 123 25.96 -25.73 8.18
N VAL A 124 26.32 -24.70 7.44
CA VAL A 124 27.43 -23.83 7.73
C VAL A 124 26.96 -23.03 8.93
N GLY A 125 27.29 -23.55 10.12
CA GLY A 125 27.36 -22.69 11.30
C GLY A 125 28.21 -21.47 10.96
N PRO A 126 27.95 -20.30 11.56
CA PRO A 126 28.69 -19.09 11.25
C PRO A 126 30.12 -19.21 11.80
N THR A 127 30.99 -19.87 11.06
CA THR A 127 32.44 -19.85 11.28
C THR A 127 33.13 -20.31 10.00
N ASP A 128 34.12 -19.51 9.59
CA ASP A 128 35.16 -19.83 8.61
C ASP A 128 34.82 -19.65 7.12
N LEU A 129 34.41 -18.44 6.75
CA LEU A 129 34.86 -17.86 5.47
C LEU A 129 36.15 -17.07 5.73
N SER A 130 37.27 -17.80 5.84
CA SER A 130 38.59 -17.24 5.56
C SER A 130 38.68 -17.02 4.05
N GLY A 131 38.33 -15.81 3.60
CA GLY A 131 38.33 -15.40 2.21
C GLY A 131 38.39 -13.89 2.11
N GLU A 132 39.60 -13.37 2.33
CA GLU A 132 40.09 -12.02 2.10
C GLU A 132 39.18 -11.12 1.25
N THR A 133 38.60 -10.10 1.87
CA THR A 133 38.52 -8.75 1.29
C THR A 133 38.65 -7.75 2.43
N ASP A 134 39.77 -7.02 2.41
CA ASP A 134 40.14 -5.96 3.33
C ASP A 134 39.00 -4.94 3.49
N PHE A 135 38.27 -5.04 4.59
CA PHE A 135 37.47 -3.93 5.11
C PHE A 135 38.07 -3.57 6.46
N GLU A 136 38.56 -2.34 6.57
CA GLU A 136 39.16 -1.78 7.77
C GLU A 136 38.34 -2.14 9.01
N GLU A 137 39.03 -2.63 10.03
CA GLU A 137 38.45 -3.03 11.30
C GLU A 137 37.64 -1.88 11.90
N SER A 138 36.32 -2.02 11.87
CA SER A 138 35.42 -1.22 12.68
C SER A 138 35.73 -1.48 14.15
N GLU A 139 36.15 -0.46 14.89
CA GLU A 139 36.33 -0.52 16.36
C GLU A 139 35.08 -1.15 16.99
N THR A 140 35.29 -2.26 17.69
CA THR A 140 34.25 -2.94 18.45
C THR A 140 34.33 -2.41 19.88
N ASP A 141 33.28 -1.73 20.33
CA ASP A 141 33.18 -1.34 21.73
C ASP A 141 32.97 -2.60 22.60
N ASN A 142 33.41 -2.52 23.86
CA ASN A 142 33.32 -3.62 24.85
C ASN A 142 31.88 -4.12 25.10
N GLU A 143 30.85 -3.44 24.59
CA GLU A 143 29.44 -3.84 24.62
C GLU A 143 28.99 -4.68 23.40
N GLY A 144 29.90 -5.03 22.47
CA GLY A 144 29.60 -5.84 21.29
C GLY A 144 28.82 -5.11 20.19
N GLN A 145 28.70 -3.78 20.29
CA GLN A 145 28.08 -2.95 19.26
C GLN A 145 29.05 -2.74 18.10
N ARG A 146 28.58 -2.94 16.86
CA ARG A 146 29.39 -2.75 15.65
C ARG A 146 28.89 -1.55 14.85
N THR A 147 29.76 -0.58 14.63
CA THR A 147 29.49 0.55 13.73
C THR A 147 29.79 0.14 12.30
N LEU A 148 28.77 0.13 11.44
CA LEU A 148 28.93 -0.26 10.02
C LEU A 148 29.35 0.91 9.13
N LEU A 149 28.90 2.12 9.47
CA LEU A 149 29.16 3.30 8.66
C LEU A 149 29.09 4.54 9.54
N SER A 150 30.11 5.40 9.47
CA SER A 150 30.11 6.71 10.13
C SER A 150 30.43 7.79 9.10
N SER A 151 29.57 8.80 9.01
CA SER A 151 29.71 9.93 8.08
C SER A 151 29.29 11.23 8.75
N SER A 152 29.59 12.38 8.13
CA SER A 152 29.14 13.69 8.62
C SER A 152 27.61 13.86 8.64
N ALA A 153 26.89 13.04 7.87
CA ALA A 153 25.43 13.01 7.84
C ALA A 153 24.81 12.11 8.94
N GLY A 154 25.60 11.21 9.53
CA GLY A 154 25.14 10.29 10.57
C GLY A 154 25.89 8.95 10.60
N THR A 155 25.52 8.13 11.57
CA THR A 155 26.19 6.87 11.91
C THR A 155 25.18 5.72 11.98
N ILE A 156 25.53 4.58 11.39
CA ILE A 156 24.75 3.34 11.42
C ILE A 156 25.46 2.36 12.35
N THR A 157 24.76 1.91 13.40
CA THR A 157 25.29 0.94 14.36
C THR A 157 24.35 -0.26 14.50
N ILE A 158 24.92 -1.46 14.59
CA ILE A 158 24.19 -2.70 14.88
C ILE A 158 24.47 -3.07 16.33
N LYS A 159 23.40 -3.14 17.13
CA LYS A 159 23.44 -3.77 18.45
C LYS A 159 23.00 -5.23 18.31
N PRO A 160 23.84 -6.22 18.64
CA PRO A 160 23.38 -7.59 18.71
C PRO A 160 22.27 -7.69 19.77
N ALA A 161 21.14 -8.28 19.40
CA ALA A 161 20.06 -8.51 20.35
C ALA A 161 20.55 -9.46 21.44
N GLU A 162 20.35 -9.10 22.71
CA GLU A 162 20.61 -10.00 23.83
C GLU A 162 19.91 -11.33 23.56
N THR A 163 20.68 -12.39 23.69
CA THR A 163 20.36 -13.74 23.23
C THR A 163 18.93 -14.15 23.56
N LEU A 164 18.22 -14.66 22.54
CA LEU A 164 16.97 -15.45 22.56
C LEU A 164 17.08 -16.76 23.38
N ARG A 165 17.92 -16.83 24.41
CA ARG A 165 18.13 -18.05 25.21
C ARG A 165 17.03 -18.28 26.25
N ASP A 166 16.23 -17.26 26.58
CA ASP A 166 15.09 -17.38 27.50
C ASP A 166 13.71 -17.36 26.83
N ARG A 167 13.65 -17.33 25.49
CA ARG A 167 12.37 -17.48 24.80
C ARG A 167 11.99 -18.96 24.89
N LYS A 168 11.16 -19.30 25.91
CA LYS A 168 10.37 -20.53 25.91
C LYS A 168 9.84 -20.71 24.49
N GLN A 169 10.20 -21.80 23.82
CA GLN A 169 9.66 -22.15 22.52
C GLN A 169 8.14 -22.14 22.64
N GLU A 170 7.49 -21.07 22.17
CA GLU A 170 6.07 -21.12 21.95
C GLU A 170 5.86 -22.18 20.86
N PRO A 171 4.98 -23.17 21.09
CA PRO A 171 4.73 -24.20 20.10
C PRO A 171 4.29 -23.51 18.81
N LEU A 172 4.99 -23.81 17.72
CA LEU A 172 4.58 -23.41 16.38
C LEU A 172 3.11 -23.80 16.20
N PRO A 173 2.23 -22.91 15.75
CA PRO A 173 0.85 -23.26 15.49
C PRO A 173 0.82 -24.26 14.34
N HIS A 174 0.74 -25.55 14.67
CA HIS A 174 0.42 -26.59 13.73
C HIS A 174 -1.07 -26.43 13.39
N THR A 175 -1.37 -25.83 12.24
CA THR A 175 -2.70 -25.93 11.66
C THR A 175 -2.85 -27.35 11.13
N ALA A 176 -3.54 -28.21 11.89
CA ALA A 176 -3.79 -29.60 11.51
C ALA A 176 -4.65 -29.74 10.24
N LEU A 177 -5.17 -28.63 9.72
CA LEU A 177 -5.99 -28.59 8.52
C LEU A 177 -5.51 -27.45 7.62
N PRO A 178 -5.37 -27.70 6.30
CA PRO A 178 -5.09 -26.65 5.34
C PRO A 178 -6.19 -25.59 5.41
N PRO A 179 -5.86 -24.31 5.19
CA PRO A 179 -6.86 -23.25 5.15
C PRO A 179 -7.92 -23.60 4.10
N LYS A 180 -9.19 -23.51 4.48
CA LYS A 180 -10.30 -23.75 3.56
C LYS A 180 -10.22 -22.74 2.43
N SER A 181 -10.17 -23.24 1.20
CA SER A 181 -10.26 -22.44 -0.01
C SER A 181 -11.67 -21.88 -0.13
N ILE A 182 -11.79 -20.59 -0.44
CA ILE A 182 -13.07 -19.95 -0.78
C ILE A 182 -13.62 -20.44 -2.13
N PHE A 183 -12.87 -21.29 -2.84
CA PHE A 183 -13.24 -21.87 -4.13
C PHE A 183 -13.79 -23.31 -4.02
N ASP A 184 -13.77 -23.92 -2.82
CA ASP A 184 -14.25 -25.30 -2.61
C ASP A 184 -15.74 -25.36 -2.23
N GLU A 185 -16.46 -24.24 -2.28
CA GLU A 185 -17.92 -24.18 -2.07
C GLU A 185 -18.67 -24.24 -3.42
N GLU A 186 -18.70 -25.43 -4.04
CA GLU A 186 -19.64 -25.81 -5.12
C GLU A 186 -20.26 -27.19 -4.86
#